data_AF-G4QDN8-F1
#
_entry.id   AF-G4QDN8-F1
#
_cell.length_a   1.000
_cell.length_b   1.000
_cell.length_c   1.000
_cell.angle_alpha   90.00
_cell.angle_beta   90.00
_cell.angle_gamma   90.00
#
_symmetry.space_group_name_H-M   'P 1'
#
loop_
_entity.id
_entity.type
_entity.pdbx_description
1 polymer ?
#
loop_
_entity_poly.entity_id
_entity_poly.type
_entity_poly.pdbx_seq_one_letter_code
_entity_poly.pdbx_strand_id
1 'polypeptide(L)'
;MSEIQEYIKKILSENPVILFMKGTANAPQCGFSMRAVEALREVGVKKLATVNVLDDQEVREGIKQYANWPTIPQLYVNGEFIGGCDIILEMAESGELKEVLEPTGVLND
;
A
#
# COMPACT_ATOMS: atom_id res chain seq x y z
N MET A 1 -18.36 -13.82 2.61
CA MET A 1 -16.99 -13.42 2.23
C MET A 1 -16.10 -14.64 2.46
N SER A 2 -15.03 -14.84 1.68
CA SER A 2 -14.06 -15.90 1.98
C SER A 2 -13.15 -15.48 3.16
N GLU A 3 -12.53 -16.44 3.84
CA GLU A 3 -11.62 -16.20 4.96
C GLU A 3 -10.51 -15.19 4.59
N ILE A 4 -9.98 -15.29 3.37
CA ILE A 4 -8.97 -14.36 2.87
C ILE A 4 -9.48 -12.92 2.72
N GLN A 5 -10.74 -12.74 2.32
CA GLN A 5 -11.34 -11.40 2.19
C GLN A 5 -11.62 -10.79 3.56
N GLU A 6 -11.97 -11.60 4.56
CA GLU A 6 -12.11 -11.16 5.95
C GLU A 6 -10.75 -10.77 6.55
N TYR A 7 -9.70 -11.54 6.29
CA TYR A 7 -8.33 -11.19 6.67
C TYR A 7 -7.88 -9.87 6.05
N ILE A 8 -8.08 -9.68 4.74
CA ILE A 8 -7.74 -8.43 4.04
C ILE A 8 -8.53 -7.25 4.64
N LYS A 9 -9.84 -7.40 4.84
CA LYS A 9 -10.66 -6.35 5.44
C LYS A 9 -10.17 -6.00 6.85
N LYS A 10 -9.81 -6.99 7.65
CA LYS A 10 -9.27 -6.80 9.00
C LYS A 10 -7.96 -6.01 8.96
N ILE A 11 -6.97 -6.44 8.17
CA ILE A 11 -5.67 -5.78 8.15
C ILE A 11 -5.77 -4.34 7.64
N LEU A 12 -6.64 -4.08 6.66
CA LEU A 12 -6.95 -2.73 6.18
C LEU A 12 -7.56 -1.85 7.26
N SER A 13 -8.43 -2.40 8.12
CA SER A 13 -9.05 -1.66 9.22
C SER A 13 -8.09 -1.35 10.37
N GLU A 14 -7.08 -2.19 10.58
CA GLU A 14 -6.09 -2.04 11.65
C GLU A 14 -4.95 -1.09 11.28
N ASN A 15 -4.77 -0.78 10.00
CA ASN A 15 -3.66 0.01 9.48
C ASN A 15 -4.19 1.18 8.63
N PRO A 16 -4.15 2.43 9.15
CA PRO A 16 -4.60 3.61 8.41
C PRO A 16 -3.89 3.80 7.06
N VAL A 17 -2.63 3.37 6.95
CA VAL A 17 -1.87 3.39 5.69
C VAL A 17 -1.11 2.09 5.57
N ILE A 18 -1.36 1.34 4.48
CA ILE A 18 -0.74 0.04 4.27
C ILE A 18 -0.45 -0.22 2.79
N LEU A 19 0.73 -0.78 2.53
CA LEU A 19 1.20 -1.13 1.19
C LEU A 19 1.32 -2.64 1.03
N PHE A 20 0.51 -3.22 0.14
CA PHE A 20 0.73 -4.59 -0.32
C PHE A 20 1.81 -4.58 -1.39
N MET A 21 2.93 -5.26 -1.15
CA MET A 21 4.13 -5.15 -1.99
C MET A 21 4.86 -6.49 -2.11
N LYS A 22 5.81 -6.57 -3.06
CA LYS A 22 6.70 -7.72 -3.22
C LYS A 22 7.98 -7.47 -2.45
N GLY A 23 8.24 -8.29 -1.42
CA GLY A 23 9.28 -8.05 -0.43
C GLY A 23 8.77 -7.18 0.72
N THR A 24 9.69 -6.52 1.44
CA THR A 24 9.37 -5.64 2.57
C THR A 24 9.85 -4.22 2.32
N ALA A 25 9.40 -3.23 3.11
CA ALA A 25 9.88 -1.85 2.98
C ALA A 25 11.41 -1.71 3.12
N ASN A 26 12.08 -2.62 3.84
CA ASN A 26 13.53 -2.60 4.03
C ASN A 26 14.27 -3.48 3.02
N ALA A 27 13.59 -4.46 2.43
CA ALA A 27 14.14 -5.37 1.42
C ALA A 27 13.10 -5.60 0.31
N PRO A 28 12.85 -4.60 -0.56
CA PRO A 28 11.93 -4.74 -1.67
C PRO A 28 12.49 -5.74 -2.70
N GLN A 29 11.62 -6.59 -3.25
CA GLN A 29 11.99 -7.64 -4.22
C GLN A 29 11.42 -7.39 -5.62
N CYS A 30 10.90 -6.19 -5.86
CA CYS A 30 10.39 -5.75 -7.15
C CYS A 30 10.62 -4.25 -7.33
N GLY A 31 11.08 -3.81 -8.50
CA GLY A 31 11.37 -2.40 -8.78
C GLY A 31 10.16 -1.48 -8.56
N PHE A 32 8.94 -1.91 -8.91
CA PHE A 32 7.71 -1.15 -8.64
C PHE A 32 7.41 -1.03 -7.14
N SER A 33 7.65 -2.10 -6.38
CA SER A 33 7.50 -2.07 -4.92
C SER A 33 8.54 -1.17 -4.25
N MET A 34 9.78 -1.15 -4.77
CA MET A 34 10.83 -0.24 -4.32
C MET A 34 10.44 1.23 -4.55
N ARG A 35 10.04 1.58 -5.78
CA ARG A 35 9.65 2.95 -6.15
C ARG A 35 8.46 3.46 -5.32
N ALA A 36 7.45 2.62 -5.09
CA ALA A 36 6.30 3.00 -4.26
C ALA A 36 6.71 3.28 -2.80
N VAL A 37 7.62 2.49 -2.23
CA VAL A 37 8.16 2.73 -0.88
C VAL A 37 8.97 4.02 -0.83
N GLU A 38 9.80 4.29 -1.85
CA GLU A 38 10.59 5.52 -1.96
C GLU A 38 9.68 6.75 -2.00
N ALA A 39 8.67 6.76 -2.86
CA ALA A 39 7.71 7.86 -2.97
C ALA A 39 7.00 8.16 -1.64
N LEU A 40 6.54 7.12 -0.93
CA LEU A 40 5.90 7.28 0.39
C LEU A 40 6.87 7.88 1.42
N ARG A 41 8.14 7.47 1.39
CA ARG A 41 9.17 8.03 2.28
C ARG A 41 9.48 9.48 1.95
N GLU A 42 9.56 9.83 0.68
CA GLU A 42 9.82 11.20 0.21
C GLU A 42 8.69 12.16 0.62
N VAL A 43 7.44 11.70 0.59
CA VAL A 43 6.27 12.45 1.08
C VAL A 43 6.25 12.59 2.62
N GLY A 44 7.09 11.81 3.32
CA GLY A 44 7.32 11.95 4.76
C GLY A 44 6.80 10.80 5.61
N VAL A 45 6.34 9.69 5.02
CA VAL A 45 5.89 8.51 5.77
C VAL A 45 7.09 7.82 6.42
N LYS A 46 7.19 7.86 7.76
CA LYS A 46 8.26 7.16 8.50
C LYS A 46 7.91 5.74 8.88
N LYS A 47 6.65 5.47 9.20
CA LYS A 47 6.16 4.15 9.59
C LYS A 47 5.13 3.69 8.57
N LEU A 48 5.61 2.90 7.62
CA LEU A 48 4.76 2.28 6.61
C LEU A 48 4.45 0.85 7.02
N ALA A 49 3.17 0.54 7.23
CA ALA A 49 2.74 -0.85 7.33
C ALA A 49 2.83 -1.49 5.93
N THR A 50 3.37 -2.71 5.86
CA THR A 50 3.51 -3.43 4.59
C THR A 50 3.10 -4.88 4.74
N VAL A 51 2.51 -5.43 3.68
CA VAL A 51 2.25 -6.86 3.55
C VAL A 51 3.08 -7.39 2.39
N ASN A 52 3.95 -8.36 2.67
CA ASN A 52 4.72 -9.06 1.64
C ASN A 52 3.84 -10.12 0.98
N VAL A 53 3.35 -9.86 -0.23
CA VAL A 53 2.49 -10.79 -0.96
C VAL A 53 3.25 -11.96 -1.58
N LEU A 54 4.57 -12.02 -1.45
CA LEU A 54 5.35 -13.17 -1.89
C LEU A 54 5.33 -14.31 -0.88
N ASP A 55 5.04 -14.01 0.39
CA ASP A 55 4.98 -15.02 1.46
C ASP A 55 3.65 -15.78 1.44
N ASP A 56 2.61 -15.21 0.83
CA ASP A 56 1.27 -15.78 0.76
C ASP A 56 0.58 -15.49 -0.58
N GLN A 57 0.39 -16.56 -1.37
CA GLN A 57 -0.22 -16.49 -2.68
C GLN A 57 -1.75 -16.24 -2.62
N GLU A 58 -2.43 -16.63 -1.55
CA GLU A 58 -3.85 -16.34 -1.37
C GLU A 58 -4.06 -14.86 -1.08
N VAL A 59 -3.21 -14.25 -0.23
CA VAL A 59 -3.23 -12.79 -0.01
C VAL A 59 -2.96 -12.05 -1.30
N ARG A 60 -1.99 -12.52 -2.10
CA ARG A 60 -1.64 -11.91 -3.39
C ARG A 60 -2.80 -11.87 -4.37
N GLU A 61 -3.52 -12.96 -4.52
CA GLU A 61 -4.67 -12.98 -5.44
C GLU A 61 -5.91 -12.34 -4.81
N GLY A 62 -6.09 -12.49 -3.51
CA GLY A 62 -7.19 -11.91 -2.75
C GLY A 62 -7.20 -10.39 -2.81
N ILE A 63 -6.03 -9.73 -2.66
CA ILE A 63 -5.96 -8.26 -2.68
C ILE A 63 -6.23 -7.69 -4.08
N LYS A 64 -5.78 -8.38 -5.14
CA LYS A 64 -6.11 -7.99 -6.51
C LYS A 64 -7.61 -8.05 -6.77
N GLN A 65 -8.27 -9.10 -6.29
CA GLN A 65 -9.73 -9.24 -6.41
C GLN A 65 -10.45 -8.18 -5.57
N TYR A 66 -9.97 -7.89 -4.35
CA TYR A 66 -10.55 -6.90 -3.45
C TYR A 66 -10.57 -5.50 -4.07
N ALA A 67 -9.45 -5.04 -4.64
CA ALA A 67 -9.39 -3.74 -5.34
C ALA A 67 -9.94 -3.77 -6.77
N ASN A 68 -10.30 -4.95 -7.31
CA ASN A 68 -10.50 -5.15 -8.74
C ASN A 68 -9.33 -4.58 -9.57
N TRP A 69 -8.10 -4.83 -9.09
CA TRP A 69 -6.86 -4.27 -9.65
C TRP A 69 -5.80 -5.35 -9.84
N PRO A 70 -5.23 -5.53 -11.05
CA PRO A 70 -4.46 -6.73 -11.37
C PRO A 70 -3.00 -6.72 -10.88
N THR A 71 -2.45 -5.55 -10.52
CA THR A 71 -1.01 -5.38 -10.26
C THR A 71 -0.65 -5.13 -8.79
N ILE A 72 0.63 -5.29 -8.48
CA ILE A 72 1.26 -5.04 -7.16
C ILE A 72 2.49 -4.16 -7.44
N PRO A 73 2.80 -3.14 -6.61
CA PRO A 73 2.21 -2.82 -5.30
C PRO A 73 0.80 -2.21 -5.36
N GLN A 74 0.09 -2.22 -4.22
CA GLN A 74 -1.20 -1.55 -4.01
C GLN A 74 -1.19 -0.80 -2.67
N LEU A 75 -1.46 0.51 -2.72
CA LEU A 75 -1.58 1.37 -1.55
C LEU A 75 -3.04 1.49 -1.11
N TYR A 76 -3.26 1.38 0.18
CA TYR A 76 -4.53 1.65 0.82
C TYR A 76 -4.38 2.69 1.92
N VAL A 77 -5.38 3.56 2.02
CA VAL A 77 -5.49 4.61 3.03
C VAL A 77 -6.88 4.55 3.64
N ASN A 78 -6.96 4.37 4.97
CA ASN A 78 -8.20 4.15 5.73
C ASN A 78 -9.11 3.06 5.14
N GLY A 79 -8.49 2.01 4.60
CA GLY A 79 -9.18 0.89 3.96
C GLY A 79 -9.67 1.15 2.53
N GLU A 80 -9.47 2.36 1.99
CA GLU A 80 -9.78 2.70 0.60
C GLU A 80 -8.56 2.45 -0.30
N PHE A 81 -8.83 1.91 -1.49
CA PHE A 81 -7.79 1.68 -2.49
C PHE A 81 -7.40 2.99 -3.15
N ILE A 82 -6.12 3.36 -3.06
CA ILE A 82 -5.58 4.60 -3.66
C ILE A 82 -5.02 4.33 -5.06
N GLY A 83 -4.21 3.29 -5.21
CA GLY A 83 -3.62 2.98 -6.51
C GLY A 83 -2.44 2.02 -6.49
N GLY A 84 -1.99 1.70 -7.70
CA GLY A 84 -0.73 0.99 -7.94
C GLY A 84 0.49 1.93 -8.02
N CYS A 85 1.66 1.38 -8.35
CA CYS A 85 2.93 2.13 -8.35
C CYS A 85 2.87 3.46 -9.15
N ASP A 86 2.33 3.45 -10.37
CA ASP A 86 2.36 4.64 -11.22
C ASP A 86 1.48 5.76 -10.66
N ILE A 87 0.29 5.41 -10.13
CA ILE A 87 -0.62 6.35 -9.46
C ILE A 87 0.04 6.93 -8.20
N ILE A 88 0.68 6.08 -7.39
CA ILE A 88 1.40 6.53 -6.17
C ILE A 88 2.47 7.57 -6.53
N LEU A 89 3.21 7.33 -7.62
CA LEU A 89 4.26 8.24 -8.07
C LEU A 89 3.69 9.56 -8.61
N GLU A 90 2.64 9.49 -9.43
CA GLU A 90 1.94 10.68 -9.96
C GLU A 90 1.38 11.54 -8.82
N MET A 91 0.72 10.94 -7.84
CA MET A 91 0.20 11.65 -6.67
C MET A 91 1.32 12.22 -5.79
N ALA A 92 2.46 11.54 -5.70
CA ALA A 92 3.62 12.07 -4.97
C ALA A 92 4.21 13.30 -5.67
N GLU A 93 4.33 13.26 -7.00
CA GLU A 93 4.82 14.37 -7.82
C GLU A 93 3.88 15.57 -7.80
N SER A 94 2.55 15.34 -7.81
CA SER A 94 1.55 16.40 -7.75
C SER A 94 1.36 17.01 -6.36
N GLY A 95 1.80 16.30 -5.30
CA GLY A 95 1.55 16.64 -3.91
C GLY A 95 0.23 16.08 -3.34
N GLU A 96 -0.65 15.54 -4.18
CA GLU A 96 -1.93 14.94 -3.79
C GLU A 96 -1.75 13.78 -2.80
N LEU A 97 -0.67 12.99 -2.93
CA LEU A 97 -0.39 11.89 -2.02
C LEU A 97 -0.21 12.39 -0.58
N LYS A 98 0.39 13.58 -0.42
CA LYS A 98 0.55 14.20 0.90
C LYS A 98 -0.80 14.58 1.49
N GLU A 99 -1.68 15.19 0.70
CA GLU A 99 -3.02 15.61 1.13
C GLU A 99 -3.88 14.41 1.57
N VAL A 100 -3.78 13.28 0.83
CA VAL A 100 -4.48 12.03 1.19
C VAL A 100 -3.95 11.42 2.48
N LEU A 101 -2.65 11.53 2.75
CA LEU A 101 -2.00 10.95 3.93
C LEU A 101 -2.10 11.83 5.18
N GLU A 102 -2.21 13.15 5.04
CA GLU A 102 -2.31 14.10 6.15
C GLU A 102 -3.36 13.74 7.22
N PRO A 103 -4.62 13.38 6.87
CA PRO A 103 -5.64 13.05 7.88
C PRO A 103 -5.35 11.75 8.65
N THR A 104 -4.40 10.93 8.20
CA THR A 104 -4.06 9.66 8.88
C THR A 104 -3.03 9.82 10.00
N GLY A 105 -2.36 10.97 10.09
CA GLY A 105 -1.32 11.22 11.09
C GLY A 105 -0.03 10.43 10.90
N VAL A 106 0.22 9.84 9.71
CA VAL A 106 1.46 9.07 9.43
C VAL A 106 2.62 9.93 8.91
N LEU A 107 2.34 11.18 8.55
CA LEU A 107 3.33 12.15 8.07
C LEU A 107 4.11 12.76 9.25
N ASN A 108 5.23 13.41 8.96
CA ASN A 108 5.96 14.19 9.97
C ASN A 108 5.28 15.55 10.20
N ASP A 109 5.37 16.05 11.43
CA ASP A 109 5.16 17.47 11.76
C ASP A 109 6.21 18.38 11.08
#